data_AF-X8DH74-F1
#
_entry.id   AF-X8DH74-F1
#
_cell.length_a   1.000
_cell.length_b   1.000
_cell.length_c   1.000
_cell.angle_alpha   90.00
_cell.angle_beta   90.00
_cell.angle_gamma   90.00
#
_symmetry.space_group_name_H-M   'P 1'
#
loop_
_entity.id
_entity.type
_entity.pdbx_description
1 polymer ?
#
loop_
_entity_poly.entity_id
_entity_poly.type
_entity_poly.pdbx_seq_one_letter_code
_entity_poly.pdbx_strand_id
1 'polypeptide(L)'
;MTTIAKGSTVELCAHPDCKRDNGKPAHTPDGMCRSCQRRVATALERVVLDWVQLHQLPAPNKGDKMRGAKVKDYGHPAEWASDMLTKIAICLRAAHDNLASTLAEQGHEAPGEDYPSERAAVIAAHTYLSVRIDKLCRQEWAPDIIAEWHGLHSKVRSQLGLTRPRIALPTPCPDCDMRTLTRYIDVQRDWIECGNCQTQIRSEHYPLWTSIVLEELVTEAQGQP
;
A
#
# COMPACT_ATOMS: atom_id res chain seq x y z
N MET A 1 -17.39 44.80 0.20
CA MET A 1 -17.81 43.94 1.31
C MET A 1 -16.63 43.09 1.71
N THR A 2 -16.18 43.28 2.94
CA THR A 2 -14.93 42.73 3.51
C THR A 2 -15.10 41.26 3.88
N THR A 3 -14.03 40.50 3.66
CA THR A 3 -13.77 39.06 3.90
C THR A 3 -14.35 38.45 5.18
N ILE A 4 -14.79 37.18 5.07
CA ILE A 4 -14.52 36.15 6.08
C ILE A 4 -13.87 34.97 5.34
N ALA A 5 -12.55 34.84 5.47
CA ALA A 5 -11.87 33.60 5.16
C ALA A 5 -12.39 32.52 6.12
N LYS A 6 -13.05 31.49 5.58
CA LYS A 6 -13.47 30.30 6.33
C LYS A 6 -12.21 29.72 6.97
N GLY A 7 -12.09 29.87 8.29
CA GLY A 7 -10.92 29.43 9.04
C GLY A 7 -10.60 27.98 8.67
N SER A 8 -9.34 27.71 8.31
CA SER A 8 -8.87 26.37 8.03
C SER A 8 -9.03 25.53 9.30
N THR A 9 -10.12 24.77 9.40
CA THR A 9 -10.29 23.77 10.47
C THR A 9 -9.15 22.79 10.35
N VAL A 10 -8.31 22.75 11.40
CA VAL A 10 -7.17 21.84 11.45
C VAL A 10 -7.71 20.48 11.87
N GLU A 11 -7.85 19.58 10.91
CA GLU A 11 -8.35 18.22 11.12
C GLU A 11 -7.20 17.22 11.26
N LEU A 12 -7.53 15.98 11.65
CA LEU A 12 -6.55 14.90 11.66
C LEU A 12 -6.27 14.43 10.23
N CYS A 13 -5.02 14.07 9.96
CA CYS A 13 -4.62 13.55 8.66
C CYS A 13 -5.41 12.28 8.32
N ALA A 14 -6.08 12.30 7.16
CA ALA A 14 -6.94 11.22 6.69
C ALA A 14 -6.18 10.01 6.08
N HIS A 15 -4.84 10.06 6.03
CA HIS A 15 -4.07 8.95 5.45
C HIS A 15 -4.18 7.72 6.38
N PRO A 16 -4.50 6.51 5.86
CA PRO A 16 -4.82 5.34 6.67
C PRO A 16 -3.71 4.96 7.67
N ASP A 17 -2.45 5.09 7.25
CA ASP A 17 -1.29 4.79 8.09
C ASP A 17 -0.56 6.03 8.65
N CYS A 18 -1.26 7.12 8.99
CA CYS A 18 -0.61 8.30 9.56
C CYS A 18 -0.26 8.08 11.05
N LYS A 19 1.03 8.11 11.40
CA LYS A 19 1.54 7.96 12.79
C LYS A 19 2.51 9.07 13.20
N ARG A 20 2.36 10.27 12.62
CA ARG A 20 3.36 11.35 12.68
C ARG A 20 3.45 12.08 14.02
N ASP A 21 2.37 12.10 14.81
CA ASP A 21 2.32 12.81 16.08
C ASP A 21 2.28 11.81 17.23
N ASN A 22 3.44 11.36 17.69
CA ASN A 22 3.59 10.39 18.78
C ASN A 22 2.73 9.12 18.58
N GLY A 23 2.74 8.56 17.36
CA GLY A 23 1.94 7.39 17.00
C GLY A 23 0.51 7.71 16.57
N LYS A 24 0.08 8.98 16.58
CA LYS A 24 -1.23 9.45 16.13
C LYS A 24 -1.16 10.18 14.78
N PRO A 25 -2.30 10.32 14.07
CA PRO A 25 -2.37 11.13 12.86
C PRO A 25 -2.00 12.59 13.15
N ALA A 26 -1.22 13.20 12.25
CA ALA A 26 -0.86 14.61 12.37
C ALA A 26 -2.05 15.53 12.09
N HIS A 27 -2.08 16.68 12.76
CA HIS A 27 -3.00 17.76 12.47
C HIS A 27 -2.65 18.47 11.14
N THR A 28 -3.63 18.67 10.25
CA THR A 28 -3.43 19.25 8.91
C THR A 28 -4.72 19.88 8.37
N PRO A 29 -4.65 21.04 7.69
CA PRO A 29 -5.80 21.63 6.98
C PRO A 29 -5.97 21.06 5.56
N ASP A 30 -4.99 20.29 5.06
CA ASP A 30 -4.94 19.84 3.66
C ASP A 30 -5.56 18.45 3.42
N GLY A 31 -6.39 17.95 4.35
CA GLY A 31 -6.92 16.57 4.35
C GLY A 31 -5.86 15.52 4.71
N MET A 32 -4.74 15.50 3.99
CA MET A 32 -3.54 14.74 4.35
C MET A 32 -2.31 15.63 4.49
N CYS A 33 -1.47 15.34 5.49
CA CYS A 33 -0.28 16.14 5.74
C CYS A 33 0.75 15.99 4.61
N ARG A 34 1.65 16.97 4.42
CA ARG A 34 2.63 16.96 3.32
C ARG A 34 3.45 15.69 3.20
N SER A 35 3.81 15.05 4.32
CA SER A 35 4.54 13.78 4.25
C SER A 35 3.66 12.63 3.76
N CYS A 36 2.38 12.60 4.13
CA CYS A 36 1.43 11.62 3.63
C CYS A 36 1.10 11.85 2.16
N GLN A 37 1.00 13.09 1.70
CA GLN A 37 0.86 13.40 0.27
C GLN A 37 2.00 12.80 -0.57
N ARG A 38 3.26 12.92 -0.10
CA ARG A 38 4.40 12.25 -0.76
C ARG A 38 4.27 10.73 -0.78
N ARG A 39 3.76 10.13 0.32
CA ARG A 39 3.49 8.68 0.38
C ARG A 39 2.43 8.26 -0.62
N VAL A 40 1.38 9.08 -0.82
CA VAL A 40 0.34 8.87 -1.83
C VAL A 40 0.92 8.93 -3.24
N ALA A 41 1.78 9.92 -3.53
CA ALA A 41 2.49 9.99 -4.81
C ALA A 41 3.32 8.72 -5.07
N THR A 42 4.08 8.26 -4.07
CA THR A 42 4.83 7.00 -4.16
C THR A 42 3.91 5.77 -4.30
N ALA A 43 2.73 5.76 -3.68
CA ALA A 43 1.77 4.67 -3.82
C ALA A 43 1.21 4.60 -5.25
N LEU A 44 0.87 5.74 -5.85
CA LEU A 44 0.48 5.85 -7.25
C LEU A 44 1.57 5.31 -8.18
N GLU A 45 2.81 5.79 -8.02
CA GLU A 45 3.95 5.33 -8.82
C GLU A 45 4.16 3.82 -8.71
N ARG A 46 4.07 3.25 -7.49
CA ARG A 46 4.21 1.81 -7.26
C ARG A 46 3.16 0.98 -8.00
N VAL A 47 1.89 1.37 -7.91
CA VAL A 47 0.80 0.64 -8.56
C VAL A 47 0.92 0.73 -10.09
N VAL A 48 1.36 1.86 -10.63
CA VAL A 48 1.65 2.01 -12.07
C VAL A 48 2.83 1.14 -12.49
N LEU A 49 3.90 1.09 -11.70
CA LEU A 49 5.05 0.21 -11.96
C LEU A 49 4.67 -1.27 -11.90
N ASP A 50 3.80 -1.67 -10.96
CA ASP A 50 3.26 -3.02 -10.89
C ASP A 50 2.48 -3.37 -12.16
N TRP A 51 1.65 -2.45 -12.68
CA TRP A 51 0.94 -2.64 -13.95
C TRP A 51 1.92 -2.82 -15.12
N VAL A 52 2.96 -1.99 -15.20
CA VAL A 52 4.02 -2.14 -16.23
C VAL A 52 4.72 -3.50 -16.11
N GLN A 53 5.03 -3.94 -14.89
CA GLN A 53 5.73 -5.19 -14.63
C GLN A 53 4.87 -6.41 -15.02
N LEU A 54 3.58 -6.41 -14.67
CA LEU A 54 2.66 -7.47 -15.04
C LEU A 54 2.51 -7.59 -16.57
N HIS A 55 2.58 -6.48 -17.31
CA HIS A 55 2.57 -6.49 -18.77
C HIS A 55 3.80 -7.15 -19.42
N GLN A 56 4.90 -7.29 -18.68
CA GLN A 56 6.10 -7.97 -19.17
C GLN A 56 6.05 -9.49 -18.97
N LEU A 57 5.03 -10.02 -18.27
CA LEU A 57 4.87 -11.45 -18.09
C LEU A 57 4.41 -12.14 -19.39
N PRO A 58 4.76 -13.43 -19.59
CA PRO A 58 4.29 -14.18 -20.74
C PRO A 58 2.76 -14.16 -20.84
N ALA A 59 2.24 -13.81 -22.01
CA ALA A 59 0.80 -13.83 -22.27
C ALA A 59 0.25 -15.26 -22.13
N PRO A 60 -1.01 -15.42 -21.70
CA PRO A 60 -1.63 -16.74 -21.65
C PRO A 60 -1.64 -17.33 -23.06
N ASN A 61 -1.25 -18.61 -23.19
CA ASN A 61 -1.38 -19.33 -24.45
C ASN A 61 -2.87 -19.32 -24.85
N LYS A 62 -3.22 -18.61 -25.92
CA LYS A 62 -4.50 -18.76 -26.61
C LYS A 62 -4.47 -20.07 -27.42
N GLY A 63 -4.35 -21.19 -26.72
CA GLY A 63 -4.21 -22.53 -27.29
C GLY A 63 -5.48 -23.36 -27.15
N ASP A 64 -5.83 -24.06 -28.22
CA ASP A 64 -7.07 -24.80 -28.51
C ASP A 64 -7.86 -25.39 -27.34
N LYS A 65 -9.20 -25.35 -27.50
CA LYS A 65 -10.20 -26.05 -26.67
C LYS A 65 -9.95 -27.56 -26.66
N MET A 66 -8.98 -28.03 -25.89
CA MET A 66 -8.81 -29.45 -25.62
C MET A 66 -9.63 -29.81 -24.39
N ARG A 67 -10.70 -30.59 -24.60
CA ARG A 67 -11.53 -31.14 -23.53
C ARG A 67 -10.67 -32.07 -22.67
N GLY A 68 -10.46 -31.75 -21.39
CA GLY A 68 -9.75 -32.65 -20.48
C GLY A 68 -9.79 -32.24 -19.00
N ALA A 69 -10.45 -33.10 -18.21
CA ALA A 69 -10.43 -33.27 -16.73
C ALA A 69 -10.64 -32.06 -15.81
N LYS A 70 -11.65 -32.17 -14.91
CA LYS A 70 -11.85 -31.30 -13.74
C LYS A 70 -10.68 -31.46 -12.75
N VAL A 71 -9.56 -30.80 -13.00
CA VAL A 71 -8.55 -30.50 -11.99
C VAL A 71 -9.05 -29.24 -11.26
N LYS A 72 -8.83 -29.12 -9.95
CA LYS A 72 -9.01 -27.84 -9.25
C LYS A 72 -8.03 -26.85 -9.87
N ASP A 73 -8.51 -26.02 -10.79
CA ASP A 73 -7.73 -25.00 -11.49
C ASP A 73 -7.19 -24.00 -10.48
N TYR A 74 -5.94 -24.18 -10.07
CA TYR A 74 -5.12 -23.06 -9.65
C TYR A 74 -4.85 -22.25 -10.92
N GLY A 75 -5.56 -21.12 -11.08
CA GLY A 75 -5.55 -20.30 -12.30
C GLY A 75 -4.14 -20.08 -12.84
N HIS A 76 -4.01 -20.16 -14.17
CA HIS A 76 -2.71 -20.06 -14.84
C HIS A 76 -2.05 -18.72 -14.47
N PRO A 77 -0.73 -18.64 -14.22
CA PRO A 77 -0.05 -17.39 -13.80
C PRO A 77 -0.35 -16.18 -14.71
N ALA A 78 -0.60 -16.44 -15.99
CA ALA A 78 -0.96 -15.43 -16.97
C ALA A 78 -2.42 -14.94 -16.89
N GLU A 79 -3.37 -15.78 -16.44
CA GLU A 79 -4.75 -15.37 -16.16
C GLU A 79 -4.78 -14.44 -14.94
N TRP A 80 -4.08 -14.82 -13.88
CA TRP A 80 -3.91 -13.96 -12.70
C TRP A 80 -3.30 -12.60 -13.07
N ALA A 81 -2.26 -12.58 -13.92
CA ALA A 81 -1.63 -11.35 -14.36
C ALA A 81 -2.62 -10.46 -15.14
N SER A 82 -3.41 -11.05 -16.05
CA SER A 82 -4.45 -10.34 -16.80
C SER A 82 -5.52 -9.75 -15.90
N ASP A 83 -6.00 -10.52 -14.91
CA ASP A 83 -6.97 -10.05 -13.93
C ASP A 83 -6.42 -8.90 -13.09
N MET A 84 -5.14 -8.98 -12.71
CA MET A 84 -4.49 -7.93 -11.93
C MET A 84 -4.25 -6.66 -12.73
N LEU A 85 -3.88 -6.76 -14.01
CA LEU A 85 -3.80 -5.62 -14.93
C LEU A 85 -5.14 -4.89 -15.00
N THR A 86 -6.22 -5.65 -15.21
CA THR A 86 -7.59 -5.12 -15.26
C THR A 86 -7.98 -4.42 -13.96
N LYS A 87 -7.70 -5.04 -12.79
CA LYS A 87 -8.00 -4.46 -11.48
C LYS A 87 -7.25 -3.15 -11.22
N ILE A 88 -5.96 -3.11 -11.55
CA ILE A 88 -5.16 -1.89 -11.40
C ILE A 88 -5.69 -0.79 -12.31
N ALA A 89 -6.01 -1.11 -13.57
CA ALA A 89 -6.54 -0.13 -14.51
C ALA A 89 -7.90 0.44 -14.08
N ILE A 90 -8.81 -0.41 -13.59
CA ILE A 90 -10.11 0.01 -13.04
C ILE A 90 -9.91 0.95 -11.85
N CYS A 91 -9.04 0.59 -10.90
CA CYS A 91 -8.81 1.40 -9.70
C CYS A 91 -8.18 2.76 -10.05
N LEU A 92 -7.19 2.80 -10.94
CA LEU A 92 -6.57 4.05 -11.40
C LEU A 92 -7.57 4.93 -12.16
N ARG A 93 -8.41 4.32 -13.02
CA ARG A 93 -9.46 5.04 -13.74
C ARG A 93 -10.53 5.59 -12.80
N ALA A 94 -10.99 4.81 -11.82
CA ALA A 94 -11.95 5.28 -10.84
C ALA A 94 -11.43 6.50 -10.06
N ALA A 95 -10.16 6.46 -9.61
CA ALA A 95 -9.53 7.59 -8.94
C ALA A 95 -9.42 8.83 -9.85
N HIS A 96 -9.09 8.63 -11.13
CA HIS A 96 -9.05 9.67 -12.15
C HIS A 96 -10.43 10.29 -12.34
N ASP A 97 -11.44 9.48 -12.65
CA ASP A 97 -12.79 9.93 -13.02
C ASP A 97 -13.47 10.63 -11.83
N ASN A 98 -13.32 10.10 -10.61
CA ASN A 98 -13.84 10.74 -9.40
C ASN A 98 -13.21 12.13 -9.17
N LEU A 99 -11.88 12.25 -9.31
CA LEU A 99 -11.21 13.53 -9.14
C LEU A 99 -11.55 14.50 -10.28
N ALA A 100 -11.59 14.03 -11.51
CA ALA A 100 -11.99 14.81 -12.68
C ALA A 100 -13.39 15.38 -12.51
N SER A 101 -14.37 14.54 -12.14
CA SER A 101 -15.75 14.96 -11.89
C SER A 101 -15.82 16.01 -10.77
N THR A 102 -15.16 15.75 -9.63
CA THR A 102 -15.16 16.69 -8.50
C THR A 102 -14.54 18.04 -8.86
N LEU A 103 -13.47 18.05 -9.66
CA LEU A 103 -12.83 19.29 -10.10
C LEU A 103 -13.65 20.01 -11.18
N ALA A 104 -14.36 19.27 -12.05
CA ALA A 104 -15.27 19.85 -13.03
C ALA A 104 -16.44 20.58 -12.37
N GLU A 105 -17.03 19.99 -11.32
CA GLU A 105 -18.04 20.65 -10.48
C GLU A 105 -17.52 21.94 -9.83
N GLN A 106 -16.20 22.01 -9.57
CA GLN A 106 -15.50 23.21 -9.07
C GLN A 106 -15.10 24.20 -10.17
N GLY A 107 -15.50 23.95 -11.43
CA GLY A 107 -15.24 24.82 -12.58
C GLY A 107 -13.87 24.63 -13.24
N HIS A 108 -13.15 23.54 -12.93
CA HIS A 108 -11.93 23.18 -13.66
C HIS A 108 -12.25 22.44 -14.96
N GLU A 109 -11.35 22.56 -15.95
CA GLU A 109 -11.47 21.82 -17.21
C GLU A 109 -11.40 20.30 -16.95
N ALA A 110 -12.42 19.58 -17.44
CA ALA A 110 -12.50 18.14 -17.34
C ALA A 110 -11.66 17.49 -18.47
N PRO A 111 -10.85 16.46 -18.16
CA PRO A 111 -10.23 15.63 -19.20
C PRO A 111 -11.29 14.89 -20.02
N GLY A 112 -10.97 14.54 -21.27
CA GLY A 112 -11.87 13.77 -22.14
C GLY A 112 -12.15 12.37 -21.58
N GLU A 113 -13.39 11.89 -21.76
CA GLU A 113 -13.89 10.64 -21.15
C GLU A 113 -13.50 9.36 -21.91
N ASP A 114 -13.12 9.49 -23.19
CA ASP A 114 -12.92 8.35 -24.08
C ASP A 114 -11.43 7.98 -24.26
N TYR A 115 -11.05 6.86 -23.63
CA TYR A 115 -9.74 6.26 -23.79
C TYR A 115 -9.81 5.04 -24.72
N PRO A 116 -9.03 4.99 -25.82
CA PRO A 116 -9.13 3.93 -26.83
C PRO A 116 -8.61 2.56 -26.37
N SER A 117 -7.97 2.48 -25.20
CA SER A 117 -7.45 1.22 -24.63
C SER A 117 -7.20 1.33 -23.13
N GLU A 118 -7.08 0.19 -22.44
CA GLU A 118 -6.67 0.11 -21.03
C GLU A 118 -5.35 0.87 -20.79
N ARG A 119 -4.36 0.65 -21.66
CA ARG A 119 -3.07 1.35 -21.59
C ARG A 119 -3.23 2.86 -21.66
N ALA A 120 -4.08 3.36 -22.57
CA ALA A 120 -4.34 4.79 -22.68
C ALA A 120 -5.01 5.35 -21.41
N ALA A 121 -5.95 4.61 -20.83
CA ALA A 121 -6.61 4.98 -19.57
C ALA A 121 -5.62 5.05 -18.40
N VAL A 122 -4.71 4.07 -18.27
CA VAL A 122 -3.68 4.07 -17.22
C VAL A 122 -2.70 5.24 -17.37
N ILE A 123 -2.25 5.54 -18.60
CA ILE A 123 -1.37 6.67 -18.88
C ILE A 123 -2.06 8.00 -18.53
N ALA A 124 -3.32 8.16 -18.94
CA ALA A 124 -4.09 9.35 -18.65
C ALA A 124 -4.31 9.54 -17.15
N ALA A 125 -4.74 8.47 -16.46
CA ALA A 125 -4.92 8.47 -15.00
C ALA A 125 -3.63 8.87 -14.27
N HIS A 126 -2.50 8.23 -14.59
CA HIS A 126 -1.22 8.57 -13.99
C HIS A 126 -0.80 10.02 -14.25
N THR A 127 -0.88 10.47 -15.50
CA THR A 127 -0.48 11.84 -15.91
C THR A 127 -1.33 12.89 -15.19
N TYR A 128 -2.63 12.63 -15.06
CA TYR A 128 -3.56 13.55 -14.42
C TYR A 128 -3.40 13.60 -12.89
N LEU A 129 -3.29 12.43 -12.25
CA LEU A 129 -3.23 12.29 -10.79
C LEU A 129 -1.87 12.72 -10.22
N SER A 130 -0.76 12.40 -10.89
CA SER A 130 0.61 12.69 -10.41
C SER A 130 0.87 14.18 -10.16
N VAL A 131 0.24 15.07 -10.94
CA VAL A 131 0.37 16.53 -10.78
C VAL A 131 -0.74 17.14 -9.91
N ARG A 132 -1.66 16.33 -9.38
CA ARG A 132 -2.83 16.75 -8.57
C ARG A 132 -2.94 15.98 -7.25
N ILE A 133 -1.83 15.46 -6.74
CA ILE A 133 -1.81 14.69 -5.49
C ILE A 133 -2.37 15.49 -4.31
N ASP A 134 -2.10 16.80 -4.24
CA ASP A 134 -2.65 17.68 -3.21
C ASP A 134 -4.19 17.76 -3.29
N LYS A 135 -4.74 17.88 -4.51
CA LYS A 135 -6.19 17.91 -4.73
C LYS A 135 -6.83 16.56 -4.44
N LEU A 136 -6.18 15.46 -4.83
CA LEU A 136 -6.60 14.11 -4.50
C LEU A 136 -6.68 13.91 -2.99
N CYS A 137 -5.64 14.32 -2.25
CA CYS A 137 -5.56 14.13 -0.80
C CYS A 137 -6.60 14.93 0.02
N ARG A 138 -7.29 15.88 -0.61
CA ARG A 138 -8.38 16.67 0.01
C ARG A 138 -9.76 16.02 -0.15
N GLN A 139 -9.87 14.95 -0.94
CA GLN A 139 -11.15 14.29 -1.18
C GLN A 139 -11.50 13.35 -0.02
N GLU A 140 -12.77 13.32 0.37
CA GLU A 140 -13.26 12.45 1.46
C GLU A 140 -13.07 10.96 1.14
N TRP A 141 -13.19 10.58 -0.13
CA TRP A 141 -13.04 9.20 -0.62
C TRP A 141 -11.58 8.79 -0.85
N ALA A 142 -10.61 9.71 -0.75
CA ALA A 142 -9.21 9.42 -1.05
C ALA A 142 -8.60 8.30 -0.18
N PRO A 143 -8.87 8.22 1.14
CA PRO A 143 -8.30 7.17 2.00
C PRO A 143 -8.61 5.75 1.51
N ASP A 144 -9.82 5.52 0.99
CA ASP A 144 -10.26 4.21 0.52
C ASP A 144 -9.49 3.79 -0.74
N ILE A 145 -9.36 4.71 -1.70
CA ILE A 145 -8.57 4.49 -2.92
C ILE A 145 -7.09 4.25 -2.59
N ILE A 146 -6.53 4.98 -1.62
CA ILE A 146 -5.13 4.79 -1.19
C ILE A 146 -4.94 3.44 -0.52
N ALA A 147 -5.90 3.00 0.30
CA ALA A 147 -5.89 1.67 0.89
C ALA A 147 -5.98 0.58 -0.18
N GLU A 148 -6.81 0.79 -1.21
CA GLU A 148 -6.91 -0.12 -2.36
C GLU A 148 -5.59 -0.20 -3.13
N TRP A 149 -4.92 0.94 -3.40
CA TRP A 149 -3.60 0.97 -4.02
C TRP A 149 -2.56 0.17 -3.23
N HIS A 150 -2.52 0.33 -1.91
CA HIS A 150 -1.65 -0.46 -1.04
C HIS A 150 -1.98 -1.95 -1.08
N GLY A 151 -3.27 -2.30 -1.11
CA GLY A 151 -3.74 -3.68 -1.23
C GLY A 151 -3.34 -4.33 -2.55
N LEU A 152 -3.53 -3.62 -3.67
CA LEU A 152 -3.14 -4.08 -5.00
C LEU A 152 -1.63 -4.27 -5.09
N HIS A 153 -0.84 -3.30 -4.64
CA HIS A 153 0.62 -3.40 -4.61
C HIS A 153 1.09 -4.60 -3.79
N SER A 154 0.52 -4.79 -2.61
CA SER A 154 0.86 -5.92 -1.73
C SER A 154 0.56 -7.27 -2.39
N LYS A 155 -0.58 -7.38 -3.09
CA LYS A 155 -0.96 -8.60 -3.83
C LYS A 155 0.03 -8.89 -4.97
N VAL A 156 0.38 -7.89 -5.78
CA VAL A 156 1.33 -8.06 -6.88
C VAL A 156 2.69 -8.51 -6.36
N ARG A 157 3.23 -7.81 -5.35
CA ARG A 157 4.52 -8.19 -4.76
C ARG A 157 4.52 -9.60 -4.18
N SER A 158 3.45 -9.97 -3.49
CA SER A 158 3.32 -11.31 -2.89
C SER A 158 3.35 -12.40 -3.95
N GLN A 159 2.63 -12.20 -5.06
CA GLN A 159 2.57 -13.20 -6.12
C GLN A 159 3.87 -13.29 -6.92
N LEU A 160 4.53 -12.15 -7.17
CA LEU A 160 5.79 -12.12 -7.91
C LEU A 160 7.00 -12.53 -7.06
N GLY A 161 6.80 -12.92 -5.79
CA GLY A 161 7.90 -13.24 -4.87
C GLY A 161 8.80 -12.04 -4.57
N LEU A 162 8.32 -10.82 -4.85
CA LEU A 162 9.02 -9.56 -4.59
C LEU A 162 8.76 -9.03 -3.18
N THR A 163 7.98 -9.74 -2.36
CA THR A 163 7.97 -9.46 -0.93
C THR A 163 9.35 -9.74 -0.38
N ARG A 164 9.94 -8.74 0.31
CA ARG A 164 11.17 -8.99 1.08
C ARG A 164 10.91 -10.19 1.98
N PRO A 165 11.73 -11.25 1.93
CA PRO A 165 11.53 -12.39 2.80
C PRO A 165 11.48 -11.89 4.23
N ARG A 166 10.39 -12.23 4.92
CA ARG A 166 10.17 -11.80 6.30
C ARG A 166 9.86 -12.99 7.18
N ILE A 167 10.44 -13.00 8.36
CA ILE A 167 10.23 -14.05 9.36
C ILE A 167 9.59 -13.39 10.56
N ALA A 168 8.35 -13.80 10.89
CA ALA A 168 7.73 -13.42 12.15
C ALA A 168 8.50 -14.08 13.29
N LEU A 169 8.87 -13.29 14.30
CA LEU A 169 9.67 -13.74 15.42
C LEU A 169 8.77 -14.06 16.62
N PRO A 170 9.00 -15.19 17.32
CA PRO A 170 8.11 -15.63 18.39
C PRO A 170 8.25 -14.80 19.67
N THR A 171 9.31 -14.00 19.78
CA THR A 171 9.64 -13.16 20.94
C THR A 171 8.84 -11.84 20.92
N PRO A 172 8.40 -11.36 22.08
CA PRO A 172 7.80 -10.03 22.22
C PRO A 172 8.82 -8.92 21.92
N CYS A 173 8.29 -7.75 21.55
CA CYS A 173 9.09 -6.55 21.39
C CYS A 173 9.61 -6.05 22.75
N PRO A 174 10.90 -5.72 22.90
CA PRO A 174 11.46 -5.20 24.15
C PRO A 174 10.81 -3.88 24.61
N ASP A 175 10.31 -3.07 23.67
CA ASP A 175 9.79 -1.74 23.99
C ASP A 175 8.30 -1.72 24.30
N CYS A 176 7.51 -2.63 23.69
CA CYS A 176 6.05 -2.61 23.79
C CYS A 176 5.40 -3.96 24.11
N ASP A 177 6.20 -4.99 24.35
CA ASP A 177 5.81 -6.36 24.73
C ASP A 177 4.86 -7.10 23.76
N MET A 178 4.59 -6.51 22.59
CA MET A 178 3.72 -7.10 21.58
C MET A 178 4.50 -8.10 20.71
N ARG A 179 3.90 -9.25 20.43
CA ARG A 179 4.42 -10.30 19.54
C ARG A 179 4.26 -9.95 18.05
N THR A 180 4.84 -8.83 17.65
CA THR A 180 4.77 -8.31 16.28
C THR A 180 6.15 -8.06 15.67
N LEU A 181 7.22 -8.60 16.29
CA LEU A 181 8.57 -8.53 15.75
C LEU A 181 8.66 -9.31 14.45
N THR A 182 9.21 -8.66 13.43
CA THR A 182 9.41 -9.23 12.10
C THR A 182 10.84 -8.97 11.66
N ARG A 183 11.57 -10.03 11.31
CA ARG A 183 12.86 -9.92 10.63
C ARG A 183 12.62 -9.71 9.15
N TYR A 184 13.23 -8.69 8.56
CA TYR A 184 13.31 -8.47 7.14
C TYR A 184 14.69 -8.93 6.64
N ILE A 185 14.69 -9.75 5.59
CA ILE A 185 15.90 -10.28 4.97
C ILE A 185 16.15 -9.51 3.68
N ASP A 186 17.32 -8.88 3.56
CA ASP A 186 17.75 -8.14 2.36
C ASP A 186 19.23 -8.39 2.11
N VAL A 187 19.66 -8.41 0.84
CA VAL A 187 21.01 -8.84 0.42
C VAL A 187 22.11 -7.99 1.05
N GLN A 188 21.80 -6.75 1.41
CA GLN A 188 22.75 -5.80 1.99
C GLN A 188 22.56 -5.55 3.49
N ARG A 189 21.39 -5.85 4.05
CA ARG A 189 21.09 -5.55 5.43
C ARG A 189 19.85 -6.32 5.90
N ASP A 190 20.06 -7.17 6.89
CA ASP A 190 18.97 -7.71 7.69
C ASP A 190 18.67 -6.75 8.84
N TRP A 191 17.39 -6.59 9.15
CA TRP A 191 16.96 -5.88 10.35
C TRP A 191 15.68 -6.47 10.90
N ILE A 192 15.39 -6.17 12.16
CA ILE A 192 14.18 -6.59 12.84
C ILE A 192 13.39 -5.35 13.21
N GLU A 193 12.09 -5.38 12.98
CA GLU A 193 11.19 -4.26 13.28
C GLU A 193 9.92 -4.77 13.96
N CYS A 194 9.44 -4.02 14.96
CA CYS A 194 8.14 -4.27 15.58
C CYS A 194 7.01 -3.69 14.73
N GLY A 195 6.04 -4.51 14.31
CA GLY A 195 4.88 -4.05 13.57
C GLY A 195 3.96 -3.09 14.35
N ASN A 196 4.03 -3.09 15.69
CA ASN A 196 3.23 -2.22 16.55
C ASN A 196 3.91 -0.85 16.80
N CYS A 197 5.04 -0.84 17.51
CA CYS A 197 5.73 0.39 17.94
C CYS A 197 6.83 0.85 16.97
N GLN A 198 7.14 0.09 15.92
CA GLN A 198 8.17 0.39 14.92
C GLN A 198 9.60 0.43 15.45
N THR A 199 9.85 -0.03 16.67
CA THR A 199 11.21 -0.22 17.20
C THR A 199 12.02 -1.12 16.27
N GLN A 200 13.21 -0.65 15.89
CA GLN A 200 14.16 -1.41 15.08
C GLN A 200 15.23 -2.03 15.96
N ILE A 201 15.33 -3.35 15.91
CA ILE A 201 16.37 -4.13 16.57
C ILE A 201 17.39 -4.52 15.52
N ARG A 202 18.67 -4.25 15.80
CA ARG A 202 19.74 -4.72 14.92
C ARG A 202 19.86 -6.24 15.03
N SER A 203 20.03 -6.92 13.90
CA SER A 203 20.10 -8.39 13.86
C SER A 203 21.19 -8.97 14.76
N GLU A 204 22.28 -8.24 15.02
CA GLU A 204 23.36 -8.60 15.94
C GLU A 204 22.93 -8.72 17.42
N HIS A 205 21.94 -7.93 17.85
CA HIS A 205 21.46 -7.94 19.24
C HIS A 205 20.33 -8.93 19.49
N TYR A 206 19.71 -9.45 18.42
CA TYR A 206 18.55 -10.31 18.51
C TYR A 206 18.80 -11.68 19.15
N PRO A 207 19.92 -12.39 18.88
CA PRO A 207 20.21 -13.67 19.54
C PRO A 207 20.26 -13.52 21.07
N LEU A 208 20.96 -12.49 21.56
CA LEU A 208 21.08 -12.21 22.98
C LEU A 208 19.71 -11.91 23.61
N TRP A 209 18.92 -11.04 22.99
CA TRP A 209 17.57 -10.72 23.45
C TRP A 209 16.68 -11.97 23.52
N THR A 210 16.74 -12.81 22.49
CA THR A 210 15.93 -14.03 22.42
C THR A 210 16.30 -15.02 23.52
N SER A 211 17.59 -15.17 23.83
CA SER A 211 18.05 -16.02 24.93
C SER A 211 17.52 -15.55 26.28
N ILE A 212 17.59 -14.25 26.57
CA ILE A 212 17.09 -13.67 27.84
C ILE A 212 15.59 -13.91 27.99
N VAL A 213 14.80 -13.58 26.97
CA VAL A 213 13.34 -13.73 27.03
C VAL A 213 12.92 -15.20 27.11
N LEU A 214 13.62 -16.10 26.41
CA LEU A 214 13.34 -17.53 26.52
C LEU A 214 13.65 -18.05 27.92
N GLU A 215 14.74 -17.60 28.53
CA GLU A 215 15.09 -17.97 29.90
C GLU A 215 14.06 -17.45 30.92
N GLU A 216 13.60 -16.21 30.77
CA GLU A 216 12.52 -15.64 31.58
C GLU A 216 11.22 -16.44 31.42
N LEU A 217 10.77 -16.68 30.20
CA LEU A 217 9.52 -17.42 29.93
C LEU A 217 9.58 -18.87 30.45
N VAL A 218 10.73 -19.53 30.32
CA VAL A 218 10.92 -20.89 30.86
C VAL A 218 10.92 -20.88 32.39
N THR A 219 11.53 -19.86 33.01
CA THR A 219 11.56 -19.71 34.47
C THR A 219 10.17 -19.40 35.04
N GLU A 220 9.41 -18.52 34.38
CA GLU A 220 8.02 -18.23 34.74
C GLU A 220 7.13 -19.46 34.61
N ALA A 221 7.26 -20.22 33.52
CA ALA A 221 6.52 -21.47 33.33
C ALA A 221 6.84 -22.55 34.37
N GLN A 222 8.04 -22.52 34.97
CA GLN A 222 8.44 -23.41 36.07
C GLN A 222 8.00 -22.92 37.45
N GLY A 223 7.61 -21.65 37.57
CA GLY A 223 7.21 -20.99 38.82
C GLY A 223 5.70 -20.97 39.12
N GLN A 224 4.86 -21.52 38.24
CA GLN A 224 3.42 -21.64 38.48
C GLN A 224 3.09 -23.01 39.13
N PRO A 225 2.46 -23.04 40.33
CA PRO A 225 2.01 -24.28 40.98
C PRO A 225 0.84 -24.96 40.24
#